data_AF-A0A928KHR2-F1
#
_entry.id   AF-A0A928KHR2-F1
#
_cell.length_a   1.000
_cell.length_b   1.000
_cell.length_c   1.000
_cell.angle_alpha   90.00
_cell.angle_beta   90.00
_cell.angle_gamma   90.00
#
_symmetry.space_group_name_H-M   'P 1'
#
loop_
_entity.id
_entity.type
_entity.pdbx_description
1 polymer ?
#
loop_
_entity_poly.entity_id
_entity_poly.type
_entity_poly.pdbx_seq_one_letter_code
_entity_poly.pdbx_strand_id
1 'polypeptide(L)'
;MKSYYIDKFDNKDSYISFIKYMLNNSETFSLVYFKYCENEKTKKSAKIIQNLLKPYKIFALNGNQWPSTVTLNENNHIYKIVLYKADINAQTALCIADDIFDWDYPNLPMDLCFYKNGYAWFSSSSHEREAYVYTNDAHDIDALIKLGANIEFDCEIDDSQLFLEKSLKVIVKDFK
;
A
#
# COMPACT_ATOMS: atom_id res chain seq x y z
N MET A 1 -10.08 -14.49 -6.45
CA MET A 1 -8.66 -14.12 -6.62
C MET A 1 -7.84 -14.92 -5.63
N LYS A 2 -6.66 -15.42 -6.00
CA LYS A 2 -5.77 -16.06 -5.00
C LYS A 2 -5.08 -15.00 -4.16
N SER A 3 -5.02 -15.25 -2.86
CA SER A 3 -4.28 -14.49 -1.85
C SER A 3 -2.99 -15.24 -1.53
N TYR A 4 -1.91 -14.49 -1.40
CA TYR A 4 -0.60 -14.98 -1.01
C TYR A 4 -0.05 -14.12 0.11
N TYR A 5 0.32 -14.72 1.23
CA TYR A 5 0.93 -14.03 2.36
C TYR A 5 2.41 -13.76 2.09
N ILE A 6 2.88 -12.57 2.44
CA ILE A 6 4.31 -12.22 2.51
C ILE A 6 4.73 -12.20 3.98
N ASP A 7 5.55 -13.16 4.39
CA ASP A 7 6.13 -13.19 5.76
C ASP A 7 7.20 -12.11 5.95
N LYS A 8 8.11 -12.03 4.97
CA LYS A 8 9.28 -11.13 5.00
C LYS A 8 9.97 -11.06 3.65
N PHE A 9 10.92 -10.14 3.56
CA PHE A 9 11.95 -10.14 2.53
C PHE A 9 13.27 -10.65 3.11
N ASP A 10 14.11 -11.24 2.26
CA ASP A 10 15.42 -11.77 2.69
C ASP A 10 16.33 -10.69 3.29
N ASN A 11 16.23 -9.47 2.76
CA ASN A 11 16.99 -8.30 3.18
C ASN A 11 16.41 -7.02 2.54
N LYS A 12 16.99 -5.87 2.86
CA LYS A 12 16.61 -4.57 2.31
C LYS A 12 16.70 -4.48 0.78
N ASP A 13 17.67 -5.13 0.14
CA ASP A 13 17.79 -5.09 -1.32
C ASP A 13 16.65 -5.87 -2.00
N SER A 14 16.18 -6.95 -1.36
CA SER A 14 14.97 -7.67 -1.76
C SER A 14 13.72 -6.78 -1.63
N TYR A 15 13.58 -6.05 -0.52
CA TYR A 15 12.51 -5.06 -0.34
C TYR A 15 12.56 -3.94 -1.41
N ILE A 16 13.75 -3.39 -1.69
CA ILE A 16 13.93 -2.36 -2.74
C ILE A 16 13.53 -2.92 -4.11
N SER A 17 13.90 -4.18 -4.39
CA SER A 17 13.56 -4.84 -5.65
C SER A 17 12.06 -5.10 -5.77
N PHE A 18 11.42 -5.48 -4.68
CA PHE A 18 9.97 -5.56 -4.57
C PHE A 18 9.30 -4.21 -4.88
N ILE A 19 9.71 -3.11 -4.25
CA ILE A 19 9.13 -1.78 -4.51
C ILE A 19 9.26 -1.38 -5.97
N LYS A 20 10.42 -1.65 -6.61
CA LYS A 20 10.59 -1.41 -8.05
C LYS A 20 9.63 -2.24 -8.89
N TYR A 21 9.47 -3.51 -8.56
CA TYR A 21 8.53 -4.40 -9.25
C TYR A 21 7.10 -3.87 -9.12
N MET A 22 6.68 -3.49 -7.92
CA MET A 22 5.34 -2.97 -7.67
C MET A 22 5.09 -1.66 -8.42
N LEU A 23 6.03 -0.71 -8.40
CA LEU A 23 5.90 0.56 -9.13
C LEU A 23 5.80 0.36 -10.65
N ASN A 24 6.49 -0.63 -11.21
CA ASN A 24 6.46 -0.90 -12.66
C ASN A 24 5.23 -1.69 -13.12
N ASN A 25 4.54 -2.37 -12.20
CA ASN A 25 3.43 -3.27 -12.51
C ASN A 25 2.09 -2.82 -11.92
N SER A 26 2.02 -1.58 -11.41
CA SER A 26 0.82 -0.97 -10.84
C SER A 26 0.48 0.32 -11.58
N GLU A 27 -0.78 0.74 -11.56
CA GLU A 27 -1.13 2.10 -12.01
C GLU A 27 -1.00 3.13 -10.88
N THR A 28 -1.34 2.72 -9.65
CA THR A 28 -1.36 3.60 -8.47
C THR A 28 -0.93 2.87 -7.20
N PHE A 29 -0.63 3.63 -6.16
CA PHE A 29 -0.39 3.12 -4.81
C PHE A 29 -0.95 4.09 -3.77
N SER A 30 -1.18 3.64 -2.55
CA SER A 30 -1.65 4.50 -1.46
C SER A 30 -0.82 4.36 -0.19
N LEU A 31 -0.88 5.39 0.63
CA LEU A 31 -0.41 5.39 2.01
C LEU A 31 -1.49 6.00 2.91
N VAL A 32 -1.58 5.50 4.14
CA VAL A 32 -2.49 5.99 5.16
C VAL A 32 -1.76 6.93 6.11
N TYR A 33 -2.22 8.18 6.17
CA TYR A 33 -1.69 9.18 7.10
C TYR A 33 -2.57 9.26 8.33
N PHE A 34 -2.06 8.71 9.43
CA PHE A 34 -2.75 8.64 10.70
C PHE A 34 -2.56 9.88 11.58
N LYS A 35 -3.60 10.22 12.34
CA LYS A 35 -3.55 11.10 13.51
C LYS A 35 -4.55 10.62 14.56
N TYR A 36 -4.21 10.77 15.84
CA TYR A 36 -5.15 10.52 16.94
C TYR A 36 -6.28 11.55 16.98
N CYS A 37 -6.00 12.81 16.62
CA CYS A 37 -6.98 13.88 16.58
C CYS A 37 -6.59 15.00 15.62
N GLU A 38 -7.50 15.92 15.30
CA GLU A 38 -7.28 17.01 14.33
C GLU A 38 -6.11 17.92 14.69
N ASN A 39 -5.96 18.21 15.99
CA ASN A 39 -4.94 19.12 16.51
C ASN A 39 -3.53 18.51 16.53
N GLU A 40 -3.41 17.21 16.25
CA GLU A 40 -2.12 16.57 16.18
C GLU A 40 -1.30 17.07 14.98
N LYS A 41 -0.06 17.48 15.26
CA LYS A 41 0.90 17.84 14.22
C LYS A 41 1.36 16.58 13.48
N THR A 42 1.36 16.64 12.15
CA THR A 42 1.95 15.59 11.32
C THR A 42 3.41 15.37 11.72
N LYS A 43 3.79 14.11 11.94
CA LYS A 43 5.16 13.73 12.31
C LYS A 43 6.16 14.15 11.22
N LYS A 44 7.39 14.47 11.63
CA LYS A 44 8.43 14.97 10.72
C LYS A 44 8.74 13.97 9.59
N SER A 45 8.83 12.69 9.93
CA SER A 45 9.04 11.59 8.99
C SER A 45 7.91 11.47 7.97
N ALA A 46 6.65 11.41 8.43
CA ALA A 46 5.48 11.41 7.54
C ALA A 46 5.46 12.66 6.62
N LYS A 47 5.89 13.83 7.11
CA LYS A 47 5.99 15.05 6.31
C LYS A 47 7.08 14.97 5.23
N ILE A 48 8.20 14.29 5.50
CA ILE A 48 9.24 14.02 4.49
C ILE A 48 8.64 13.17 3.36
N ILE A 49 7.95 12.09 3.70
CA ILE A 49 7.28 11.23 2.71
C ILE A 49 6.25 12.02 1.90
N GLN A 50 5.39 12.81 2.55
CA GLN A 50 4.41 13.67 1.86
C GLN A 50 5.06 14.62 0.86
N ASN A 51 6.20 15.22 1.22
CA ASN A 51 6.89 16.15 0.34
C ASN A 51 7.52 15.44 -0.86
N LEU A 52 8.17 14.29 -0.65
CA LEU A 52 8.77 13.49 -1.72
C LEU A 52 7.70 12.95 -2.69
N LEU A 53 6.54 12.57 -2.17
CA LEU A 53 5.44 12.01 -2.96
C LEU A 53 4.47 13.05 -3.53
N LYS A 54 4.58 14.32 -3.13
CA LYS A 54 3.69 15.41 -3.58
C LYS A 54 3.53 15.47 -5.11
N PRO A 55 4.58 15.30 -5.95
CA PRO A 55 4.44 15.35 -7.41
C PRO A 55 3.56 14.24 -7.99
N TYR A 56 3.44 13.10 -7.31
CA TYR A 56 2.70 11.93 -7.79
C TYR A 56 1.29 11.84 -7.23
N LYS A 57 0.90 12.75 -6.33
CA LYS A 57 -0.40 12.69 -5.66
C LYS A 57 -1.54 12.88 -6.65
N ILE A 58 -2.51 11.97 -6.61
CA ILE A 58 -3.74 12.04 -7.41
C ILE A 58 -4.86 12.67 -6.57
N PHE A 59 -5.22 12.04 -5.45
CA PHE A 59 -6.22 12.56 -4.53
C PHE A 59 -5.98 12.07 -3.09
N ALA A 60 -6.80 12.55 -2.17
CA ALA A 60 -6.84 12.04 -0.80
C ALA A 60 -8.27 12.07 -0.27
N LEU A 61 -8.62 11.11 0.58
CA LEU A 61 -9.85 11.11 1.35
C LEU A 61 -9.58 10.74 2.81
N ASN A 62 -10.52 11.09 3.68
CA ASN A 62 -10.58 10.48 5.00
C ASN A 62 -11.51 9.27 4.93
N GLY A 63 -11.11 8.15 5.50
CA GLY A 63 -11.93 6.94 5.48
C GLY A 63 -11.40 5.92 6.48
N ASN A 64 -12.29 5.09 7.02
CA ASN A 64 -11.95 4.07 8.02
C ASN A 64 -11.70 2.68 7.40
N GLN A 65 -11.65 2.60 6.07
CA GLN A 65 -11.47 1.36 5.31
C GLN A 65 -10.53 1.56 4.14
N TRP A 66 -9.61 0.63 3.97
CA TRP A 66 -8.71 0.45 2.82
C TRP A 66 -8.49 -1.05 2.61
N PRO A 67 -7.79 -1.49 1.55
CA PRO A 67 -7.55 -2.92 1.32
C PRO A 67 -6.97 -3.60 2.56
N SER A 68 -7.57 -4.73 2.95
CA SER A 68 -7.23 -5.56 4.12
C SER A 68 -7.49 -4.96 5.50
N THR A 69 -7.97 -3.71 5.60
CA THR A 69 -8.18 -3.08 6.90
C THR A 69 -9.51 -2.34 6.97
N VAL A 70 -10.31 -2.67 7.98
CA VAL A 70 -11.48 -1.91 8.39
C VAL A 70 -11.31 -1.53 9.85
N THR A 71 -11.21 -0.24 10.13
CA THR A 71 -11.09 0.24 11.50
C THR A 71 -12.47 0.46 12.11
N LEU A 72 -12.62 0.07 13.38
CA LEU A 72 -13.84 0.29 14.17
C LEU A 72 -14.08 1.79 14.48
N ASN A 73 -13.06 2.63 14.27
CA ASN A 73 -13.04 4.09 14.43
C ASN A 73 -13.76 4.62 15.71
N GLU A 74 -13.61 3.91 16.83
CA GLU A 74 -14.30 4.24 18.08
C GLU A 74 -13.77 5.53 18.74
N ASN A 75 -12.58 5.99 18.34
CA ASN A 75 -11.83 7.05 19.00
C ASN A 75 -11.71 8.35 18.17
N ASN A 76 -12.52 8.53 17.12
CA ASN A 76 -12.43 9.67 16.19
C ASN A 76 -11.02 9.87 15.61
N HIS A 77 -10.31 8.78 15.37
CA HIS A 77 -9.01 8.81 14.71
C HIS A 77 -9.16 9.26 13.26
N ILE A 78 -8.12 9.89 12.73
CA ILE A 78 -8.11 10.39 11.36
C ILE A 78 -7.18 9.52 10.54
N TYR A 79 -7.78 8.76 9.63
CA TYR A 79 -7.06 7.99 8.61
C TYR A 79 -7.24 8.69 7.27
N LYS A 80 -6.20 9.39 6.83
CA LYS A 80 -6.19 10.05 5.53
C LYS A 80 -5.50 9.15 4.51
N ILE A 81 -6.30 8.49 3.68
CA ILE A 81 -5.84 7.64 2.58
C ILE A 81 -5.45 8.57 1.43
N VAL A 82 -4.19 8.53 1.01
CA VAL A 82 -3.69 9.35 -0.10
C VAL A 82 -3.28 8.43 -1.24
N LEU A 83 -3.87 8.65 -2.42
CA LEU A 83 -3.54 7.90 -3.62
C LEU A 83 -2.49 8.66 -4.44
N TYR A 84 -1.50 7.91 -4.92
CA TYR A 84 -0.41 8.39 -5.75
C TYR A 84 -0.35 7.58 -7.05
N LYS A 85 0.11 8.21 -8.12
CA LYS A 85 0.49 7.53 -9.35
C LYS A 85 1.69 6.63 -9.06
N ALA A 86 1.63 5.38 -9.52
CA ALA A 86 2.79 4.50 -9.51
C ALA A 86 3.77 4.99 -10.59
N ASP A 87 4.87 5.57 -10.13
CA ASP A 87 5.94 6.10 -10.97
C ASP A 87 7.26 5.66 -10.37
N ILE A 88 8.19 5.16 -11.19
CA ILE A 88 9.48 4.66 -10.68
C ILE A 88 10.26 5.73 -9.92
N ASN A 89 10.03 7.02 -10.21
CA ASN A 89 10.68 8.12 -9.49
C ASN A 89 10.13 8.31 -8.06
N ALA A 90 8.99 7.69 -7.71
CA ALA A 90 8.50 7.63 -6.33
C ALA A 90 9.30 6.64 -5.46
N GLN A 91 10.12 5.79 -6.06
CA GLN A 91 10.92 4.77 -5.35
C GLN A 91 11.77 5.39 -4.22
N THR A 92 12.35 6.57 -4.43
CA THR A 92 13.18 7.24 -3.40
C THR A 92 12.42 7.48 -2.10
N ALA A 93 11.11 7.76 -2.18
CA ALA A 93 10.29 7.93 -0.98
C ALA A 93 9.96 6.58 -0.34
N LEU A 94 9.70 5.56 -1.15
CA LEU A 94 9.30 4.25 -0.68
C LEU A 94 10.47 3.44 -0.08
N CYS A 95 11.69 3.65 -0.57
CA CYS A 95 12.90 2.98 -0.04
C CYS A 95 13.54 3.70 1.16
N ILE A 96 12.83 4.65 1.79
CA ILE A 96 13.19 5.16 3.12
C ILE A 96 12.93 4.10 4.18
N ALA A 97 11.92 3.26 4.00
CA ALA A 97 11.70 2.05 4.78
C ALA A 97 12.79 1.01 4.47
N ASP A 98 13.11 0.15 5.45
CA ASP A 98 13.99 -1.00 5.30
C ASP A 98 13.19 -2.27 4.96
N ASP A 99 11.92 -2.34 5.39
CA ASP A 99 10.98 -3.44 5.15
C ASP A 99 9.53 -2.92 4.97
N ILE A 100 8.61 -3.78 4.51
CA ILE A 100 7.20 -3.45 4.34
C ILE A 100 6.50 -3.10 5.65
N PHE A 101 6.89 -3.72 6.75
CA PHE A 101 6.27 -3.48 8.06
C PHE A 101 6.77 -2.20 8.74
N ASP A 102 7.75 -1.50 8.16
CA ASP A 102 8.17 -0.19 8.66
C ASP A 102 7.16 0.91 8.35
N TRP A 103 6.22 0.67 7.43
CA TRP A 103 5.11 1.57 7.09
C TRP A 103 4.08 1.60 8.22
N ASP A 104 4.51 2.06 9.39
CA ASP A 104 3.69 2.15 10.59
C ASP A 104 3.94 3.47 11.33
N TYR A 105 2.86 3.98 11.91
CA TYR A 105 2.88 5.18 12.74
C TYR A 105 3.56 4.87 14.10
N PRO A 106 4.36 5.79 14.68
CA PRO A 106 4.60 7.17 14.28
C PRO A 106 5.81 7.38 13.35
N ASN A 107 6.52 6.32 12.99
CA ASN A 107 7.79 6.41 12.30
C ASN A 107 7.60 6.71 10.82
N LEU A 108 6.63 6.11 10.15
CA LEU A 108 6.25 6.38 8.77
C LEU A 108 4.73 6.52 8.67
N PRO A 109 4.19 6.90 7.49
CA PRO A 109 2.77 6.68 7.20
C PRO A 109 2.43 5.19 7.35
N MET A 110 1.20 4.90 7.72
CA MET A 110 0.68 3.54 7.83
C MET A 110 0.40 2.95 6.45
N ASP A 111 0.45 1.63 6.37
CA ASP A 111 -0.17 0.77 5.37
C ASP A 111 0.04 1.17 3.91
N LEU A 112 0.96 0.47 3.26
CA LEU A 112 1.24 0.60 1.83
C LEU A 112 0.34 -0.35 1.04
N CYS A 113 -0.36 0.17 0.03
CA CYS A 113 -1.11 -0.65 -0.92
C CYS A 113 -0.72 -0.29 -2.35
N PHE A 114 -0.73 -1.27 -3.25
CA PHE A 114 -0.56 -1.06 -4.70
C PHE A 114 -1.78 -1.57 -5.46
N TYR A 115 -2.08 -0.91 -6.57
CA TYR A 115 -3.27 -1.16 -7.37
C TYR A 115 -2.92 -1.44 -8.83
N LYS A 116 -3.50 -2.52 -9.37
CA LYS A 116 -3.34 -3.00 -10.74
C LYS A 116 -4.73 -3.34 -11.26
N ASN A 117 -5.10 -2.86 -12.45
CA ASN A 117 -6.42 -3.08 -13.05
C ASN A 117 -7.62 -2.72 -12.13
N GLY A 118 -7.46 -1.69 -11.29
CA GLY A 118 -8.54 -1.18 -10.43
C GLY A 118 -8.80 -1.97 -9.13
N TYR A 119 -8.01 -3.00 -8.83
CA TYR A 119 -8.04 -3.70 -7.55
C TYR A 119 -6.69 -3.55 -6.83
N ALA A 120 -6.71 -3.63 -5.49
CA ALA A 120 -5.49 -3.81 -4.73
C ALA A 120 -4.94 -5.20 -5.04
N TRP A 121 -3.76 -5.24 -5.65
CA TRP A 121 -3.04 -6.49 -5.88
C TRP A 121 -1.92 -6.68 -4.86
N PHE A 122 -1.69 -5.68 -4.01
CA PHE A 122 -0.91 -5.78 -2.80
C PHE A 122 -1.46 -4.85 -1.73
N SER A 123 -1.43 -5.29 -0.48
CA SER A 123 -1.77 -4.51 0.70
C SER A 123 -0.94 -4.94 1.90
N SER A 124 -0.75 -4.02 2.85
CA SER A 124 -0.19 -4.30 4.16
C SER A 124 -1.04 -3.71 5.28
N SER A 125 -1.11 -4.41 6.40
CA SER A 125 -1.51 -3.92 7.72
C SER A 125 -0.26 -3.99 8.61
N SER A 126 0.52 -2.91 8.66
CA SER A 126 1.88 -2.96 9.22
C SER A 126 1.87 -3.21 10.72
N HIS A 127 0.90 -2.64 11.45
CA HIS A 127 0.75 -2.84 12.89
C HIS A 127 0.34 -4.29 13.25
N GLU A 128 -0.35 -4.99 12.33
CA GLU A 128 -0.71 -6.41 12.46
C GLU A 128 0.33 -7.35 11.86
N ARG A 129 1.37 -6.81 11.20
CA ARG A 129 2.38 -7.58 10.44
C ARG A 129 1.76 -8.50 9.38
N GLU A 130 0.76 -7.99 8.69
CA GLU A 130 0.13 -8.70 7.59
C GLU A 130 0.44 -8.02 6.27
N ALA A 131 0.85 -8.78 5.27
CA ALA A 131 1.08 -8.30 3.91
C ALA A 131 0.66 -9.39 2.93
N TYR A 132 -0.07 -8.98 1.89
CA TYR A 132 -0.65 -9.92 0.94
C TYR A 132 -0.45 -9.46 -0.50
N VAL A 133 -0.30 -10.42 -1.40
CA VAL A 133 -0.37 -10.24 -2.86
C VAL A 133 -1.60 -10.97 -3.37
N TYR A 134 -2.33 -10.32 -4.26
CA TYR A 134 -3.56 -10.84 -4.85
C TYR A 134 -3.41 -10.95 -6.36
N THR A 135 -3.25 -12.17 -6.86
CA THR A 135 -3.10 -12.42 -8.30
C THR A 135 -3.48 -13.86 -8.63
N ASN A 136 -4.05 -14.08 -9.81
CA ASN A 136 -4.21 -15.43 -10.36
C ASN A 136 -3.05 -15.82 -11.29
N ASP A 137 -2.12 -14.89 -11.55
CA ASP A 137 -0.97 -15.10 -12.42
C ASP A 137 0.20 -15.67 -11.61
N ALA A 138 0.57 -16.91 -11.88
CA ALA A 138 1.71 -17.56 -11.23
C ALA A 138 3.04 -16.88 -11.56
N HIS A 139 3.15 -16.17 -12.70
CA HIS A 139 4.36 -15.45 -13.07
C HIS A 139 4.67 -14.28 -12.13
N ASP A 140 3.63 -13.61 -11.61
CA ASP A 140 3.80 -12.55 -10.60
C ASP A 140 4.43 -13.14 -9.33
N ILE A 141 3.93 -14.28 -8.85
CA ILE A 141 4.46 -14.93 -7.65
C ILE A 141 5.88 -15.45 -7.86
N ASP A 142 6.15 -16.11 -8.98
CA ASP A 142 7.50 -16.58 -9.33
C ASP A 142 8.50 -15.42 -9.43
N ALA A 143 8.07 -14.27 -9.96
CA ALA A 143 8.90 -13.08 -10.04
C ALA A 143 9.23 -12.57 -8.64
N LEU A 144 8.22 -12.41 -7.78
CA LEU A 144 8.40 -11.90 -6.41
C LEU A 144 9.29 -12.81 -5.55
N ILE A 145 9.14 -14.13 -5.66
CA ILE A 145 10.02 -15.10 -4.97
C ILE A 145 11.47 -14.93 -5.45
N LYS A 146 11.70 -14.75 -6.76
CA LYS A 146 13.05 -14.50 -7.31
C LYS A 146 13.64 -13.17 -6.84
N LEU A 147 12.81 -12.20 -6.45
CA LEU A 147 13.25 -10.94 -5.86
C LEU A 147 13.54 -11.07 -4.35
N GLY A 148 13.39 -12.26 -3.76
CA GLY A 148 13.69 -12.53 -2.36
C GLY A 148 12.53 -12.21 -1.41
N ALA A 149 11.28 -12.29 -1.90
CA ALA A 149 10.09 -12.29 -1.06
C ALA A 149 9.78 -13.73 -0.59
N ASN A 150 9.58 -13.92 0.71
CA ASN A 150 9.04 -15.16 1.25
C ASN A 150 7.52 -15.13 1.11
N ILE A 151 6.98 -15.96 0.21
CA ILE A 151 5.57 -15.95 -0.17
C ILE A 151 4.96 -17.34 -0.01
N GLU A 152 3.81 -17.40 0.65
CA GLU A 152 3.03 -18.61 0.82
C GLU A 152 1.61 -18.40 0.30
N PHE A 153 1.02 -19.44 -0.31
CA PHE A 153 -0.40 -19.40 -0.65
C PHE A 153 -1.23 -19.36 0.64
N ASP A 154 -2.13 -18.39 0.73
CA ASP A 154 -2.99 -18.20 1.88
C ASP A 154 -4.37 -18.83 1.60
N CYS A 155 -5.17 -18.18 0.75
CA CYS A 155 -6.51 -18.65 0.43
C CYS A 155 -7.02 -18.10 -0.91
N GLU A 156 -8.24 -18.50 -1.30
CA GLU A 156 -8.98 -17.81 -2.35
C GLU A 156 -9.94 -16.79 -1.72
N ILE A 157 -9.94 -15.57 -2.25
CA ILE A 157 -10.78 -14.47 -1.77
C ILE A 157 -11.72 -13.95 -2.87
N ASP A 158 -12.80 -13.32 -2.43
CA ASP A 158 -13.67 -12.51 -3.28
C ASP A 158 -12.95 -11.19 -3.63
N ASP A 159 -12.72 -10.95 -4.93
CA ASP A 159 -12.03 -9.75 -5.41
C ASP A 159 -12.81 -8.46 -5.15
N SER A 160 -14.12 -8.56 -4.87
CA SER A 160 -14.96 -7.43 -4.49
C SER A 160 -14.46 -6.69 -3.24
N GLN A 161 -13.65 -7.35 -2.41
CA GLN A 161 -13.05 -6.81 -1.18
C GLN A 161 -11.75 -6.02 -1.43
N LEU A 162 -11.14 -6.16 -2.62
CA LEU A 162 -9.85 -5.54 -2.98
C LEU A 162 -10.00 -4.17 -3.63
N PHE A 163 -11.21 -3.80 -4.02
CA PHE A 163 -11.47 -2.49 -4.60
C PHE A 163 -11.31 -1.43 -3.52
N LEU A 164 -10.55 -0.37 -3.82
CA LEU A 164 -10.68 0.92 -3.13
C LEU A 164 -12.10 1.53 -3.34
N GLU A 165 -12.93 0.88 -4.16
CA GLU A 165 -13.89 1.48 -5.07
C GLU A 165 -15.34 0.97 -4.92
N LYS A 166 -15.81 0.71 -3.69
CA LYS A 166 -17.23 1.03 -3.43
C LYS A 166 -17.49 2.54 -3.42
N SER A 167 -16.44 3.38 -3.42
CA SER A 167 -16.51 4.85 -3.28
C SER A 167 -15.86 5.68 -4.41
N LEU A 168 -15.24 5.09 -5.43
CA LEU A 168 -14.39 5.82 -6.38
C LEU A 168 -14.61 5.50 -7.88
N LYS A 169 -15.59 4.64 -8.25
CA LYS A 169 -15.96 4.20 -9.65
C LYS A 169 -16.17 5.28 -10.68
N VAL A 170 -16.09 6.53 -10.26
CA VAL A 170 -16.26 7.74 -11.06
C VAL A 170 -14.92 8.30 -11.52
N ILE A 171 -13.79 8.04 -10.86
CA ILE A 171 -12.53 8.79 -11.12
C ILE A 171 -11.59 8.06 -12.10
N VAL A 172 -11.54 6.72 -12.11
CA VAL A 172 -10.58 5.99 -12.95
C VAL A 172 -11.03 5.86 -14.42
N LYS A 173 -12.32 6.10 -14.72
CA LYS A 173 -12.86 6.02 -16.09
C LYS A 173 -12.39 7.16 -17.02
N ASP A 174 -11.80 8.22 -16.49
CA ASP A 174 -11.44 9.43 -17.25
C ASP A 174 -9.94 9.51 -17.63
N PHE A 175 -9.17 8.44 -17.45
CA PHE A 175 -7.75 8.37 -17.85
C PHE A 175 -7.53 7.54 -19.13
N LYS A 176 -8.34 7.76 -20.16
CA LYS A 176 -8.04 7.32 -21.55
C LYS A 176 -7.60 8.47 -22.42
#